data_AF-A0A9D9V1W8-F1
#
_entry.id   AF-A0A9D9V1W8-F1
#
_cell.length_a   1.000
_cell.length_b   1.000
_cell.length_c   1.000
_cell.angle_alpha   90.00
_cell.angle_beta   90.00
_cell.angle_gamma   90.00
#
_symmetry.space_group_name_H-M   'P 1'
#
loop_
_entity.id
_entity.type
_entity.pdbx_description
1 polymer ?
#
loop_
_entity_poly.entity_id
_entity_poly.type
_entity_poly.pdbx_seq_one_letter_code
_entity_poly.pdbx_strand_id
1 'polypeptide(L)'
;MAHKAFLENDDQFIVSYELLYILQWLLTYEKEAFTHLVHKAFVQGNSQETYDQVEEAEYLQNSVIDFFSFLEEEVEHASENESMKHVMQKNLLKTLDHIDPKIFDPAIIKASMMATAERLHPQRNHQAKDIFLKQLLKKWTPKKDKNKKHSLH
;
A
#
# COMPACT_ATOMS: atom_id res chain seq x y z
N MET A 1 -39.22 25.13 -30.92
CA MET A 1 -39.55 24.35 -29.71
C MET A 1 -38.23 23.84 -29.17
N ALA A 2 -37.88 24.28 -27.97
CA ALA A 2 -36.53 24.27 -27.45
C ALA A 2 -36.09 22.91 -26.93
N HIS A 3 -34.77 22.73 -27.01
CA HIS A 3 -33.93 21.61 -26.63
C HIS A 3 -34.09 21.12 -25.18
N LYS A 4 -33.86 19.80 -25.04
CA LYS A 4 -33.15 19.09 -23.94
C LYS A 4 -33.36 19.62 -22.53
N ALA A 5 -34.10 18.85 -21.74
CA ALA A 5 -33.82 18.64 -20.32
C ALA A 5 -33.84 17.12 -20.09
N PHE A 6 -32.76 16.46 -20.51
CA PHE A 6 -32.54 15.05 -20.20
C PHE A 6 -31.29 15.00 -19.33
N LEU A 7 -31.51 14.90 -18.01
CA LEU A 7 -30.54 14.53 -16.99
C LEU A 7 -29.43 15.57 -16.71
N GLU A 8 -29.78 16.72 -16.16
CA GLU A 8 -28.88 17.46 -15.25
C GLU A 8 -29.25 17.05 -13.82
N ASN A 9 -28.69 15.94 -13.36
CA ASN A 9 -28.47 15.65 -11.95
C ASN A 9 -27.04 15.09 -11.92
N ASP A 10 -26.08 15.94 -11.58
CA ASP A 10 -24.64 15.65 -11.54
C ASP A 10 -24.24 14.71 -10.39
N ASP A 11 -25.20 14.12 -9.67
CA ASP A 11 -24.95 13.24 -8.53
C ASP A 11 -24.77 11.77 -8.94
N GLN A 12 -24.00 11.51 -10.00
CA GLN A 12 -23.63 10.15 -10.38
C GLN A 12 -22.38 9.70 -9.62
N PHE A 13 -22.58 8.78 -8.67
CA PHE A 13 -21.48 8.08 -8.02
C PHE A 13 -20.87 7.05 -8.98
N ILE A 14 -19.60 7.20 -9.32
CA ILE A 14 -18.87 6.30 -10.23
C ILE A 14 -18.02 5.36 -9.40
N VAL A 15 -18.13 4.05 -9.67
CA VAL A 15 -17.34 3.00 -9.02
C VAL A 15 -16.35 2.42 -10.00
N SER A 16 -15.09 2.27 -9.59
CA SER A 16 -14.05 1.63 -10.39
C SER A 16 -14.34 0.13 -10.64
N TYR A 17 -13.95 -0.37 -11.81
CA TYR A 17 -14.09 -1.79 -12.18
C TYR A 17 -13.32 -2.71 -11.22
N GLU A 18 -12.16 -2.26 -10.76
CA GLU A 18 -11.30 -3.00 -9.82
C GLU A 18 -12.02 -3.22 -8.48
N LEU A 19 -12.70 -2.19 -7.97
CA LEU A 19 -13.49 -2.29 -6.75
C LEU A 19 -14.65 -3.29 -6.92
N LEU A 20 -15.35 -3.26 -8.06
CA LEU A 20 -16.41 -4.25 -8.35
C LEU A 20 -15.88 -5.69 -8.34
N TYR A 21 -14.69 -5.90 -8.92
CA TYR A 21 -14.06 -7.23 -8.94
C TYR A 21 -13.66 -7.70 -7.54
N ILE A 22 -13.14 -6.81 -6.70
CA ILE A 22 -12.79 -7.12 -5.31
C ILE A 22 -14.03 -7.45 -4.48
N LEU A 23 -15.10 -6.68 -4.63
CA LEU A 23 -16.38 -6.96 -3.96
C LEU A 23 -16.94 -8.32 -4.39
N GLN A 24 -16.88 -8.64 -5.69
CA GLN A 24 -17.27 -9.96 -6.18
C GLN A 24 -16.41 -11.07 -5.54
N TRP A 25 -15.09 -10.88 -5.47
CA TRP A 25 -14.18 -11.85 -4.87
C TRP A 25 -14.49 -12.07 -3.39
N LEU A 26 -14.67 -11.00 -2.61
CA LEU A 26 -15.02 -11.07 -1.19
C LEU A 26 -16.34 -11.83 -0.97
N LEU A 27 -17.36 -11.56 -1.77
CA LEU A 27 -18.64 -12.26 -1.67
C LEU A 27 -18.56 -13.74 -2.08
N THR A 28 -17.61 -14.08 -2.96
CA THR A 28 -17.44 -15.46 -3.46
C THR A 28 -16.64 -16.32 -2.50
N TYR A 29 -15.55 -15.77 -1.95
CA TYR A 29 -14.55 -16.54 -1.19
C TYR A 29 -14.55 -16.25 0.31
N GLU A 30 -14.89 -15.02 0.72
CA GLU A 30 -14.86 -14.56 2.12
C GLU A 30 -16.28 -14.36 2.70
N LYS A 31 -17.27 -15.03 2.10
CA LYS A 31 -18.70 -14.87 2.43
C LYS A 31 -18.99 -15.03 3.93
N GLU A 32 -18.34 -15.99 4.59
CA GLU A 32 -18.57 -16.26 6.01
C GLU A 32 -18.05 -15.13 6.90
N ALA A 33 -16.82 -14.67 6.65
CA ALA A 33 -16.24 -13.52 7.36
C ALA A 33 -17.08 -12.25 7.13
N PHE A 34 -17.52 -12.02 5.89
CA PHE A 34 -18.38 -10.88 5.55
C PHE A 34 -19.74 -10.96 6.26
N THR A 35 -20.35 -12.15 6.29
CA THR A 35 -21.61 -12.39 7.01
C THR A 35 -21.46 -12.11 8.50
N HIS A 36 -20.34 -12.53 9.10
CA HIS A 36 -20.06 -12.27 10.51
C HIS A 36 -19.91 -10.77 10.80
N LEU A 37 -19.23 -10.04 9.90
CA LEU A 37 -19.06 -8.59 10.01
C LEU A 37 -20.41 -7.85 9.93
N VAL A 38 -21.26 -8.22 8.98
CA VAL A 38 -22.63 -7.66 8.86
C VAL A 38 -23.45 -7.95 10.11
N HIS A 39 -23.43 -9.19 10.61
CA HIS A 39 -24.16 -9.55 11.83
C HIS A 39 -23.68 -8.76 13.04
N LYS A 40 -22.36 -8.61 13.20
CA LYS A 40 -21.77 -7.81 14.28
C LYS A 40 -22.18 -6.34 14.17
N ALA A 41 -22.09 -5.75 12.97
CA ALA A 41 -22.47 -4.36 12.73
C ALA A 41 -23.96 -4.13 13.02
N PHE A 42 -24.83 -5.08 12.64
CA PHE A 42 -26.26 -5.00 12.94
C PHE A 42 -26.55 -5.05 14.44
N VAL A 43 -25.99 -6.03 15.16
CA VAL A 43 -26.23 -6.17 16.61
C VAL A 43 -25.68 -4.99 17.41
N GLN A 44 -24.53 -4.44 17.01
CA GLN A 44 -23.88 -3.33 17.71
C GLN A 44 -24.47 -1.97 17.30
N GLY A 45 -24.80 -1.79 16.03
CA GLY A 45 -25.32 -0.54 15.48
C GLY A 45 -26.79 -0.28 15.79
N ASN A 46 -27.61 -1.32 15.97
CA ASN A 46 -29.04 -1.19 16.28
C ASN A 46 -29.34 -0.89 17.77
N SER A 47 -28.33 -0.45 18.52
CA SER A 47 -28.44 -0.12 19.95
C SER A 47 -28.68 1.36 20.23
N GLN A 48 -28.69 2.21 19.20
CA GLN A 48 -29.00 3.65 19.32
C GLN A 48 -30.41 3.98 18.81
N GLU A 49 -31.00 4.96 19.48
CA GLU A 49 -32.41 5.26 19.60
C GLU A 49 -33.06 5.73 18.28
N THR A 50 -34.40 5.65 18.24
CA THR A 50 -35.29 6.14 17.18
C THR A 50 -34.93 7.58 16.74
N TYR A 51 -34.44 7.76 15.51
CA TYR A 51 -34.13 9.07 14.93
C TYR A 51 -35.15 9.49 13.85
N ASP A 52 -35.27 10.81 13.64
CA ASP A 52 -36.15 11.41 12.64
C ASP A 52 -35.70 11.05 11.21
N GLN A 53 -36.60 10.43 10.45
CA GLN A 53 -36.33 9.74 9.17
C GLN A 53 -35.79 10.60 8.02
N VAL A 54 -35.76 11.94 8.17
CA VAL A 54 -35.44 12.87 7.07
C VAL A 54 -33.97 13.30 7.07
N GLU A 55 -33.39 13.66 8.22
CA GLU A 55 -31.94 13.96 8.33
C GLU A 55 -31.08 12.69 8.16
N GLU A 56 -31.64 11.52 8.51
CA GLU A 56 -30.97 10.23 8.40
C GLU A 56 -30.74 9.81 6.93
N ALA A 57 -31.61 10.22 6.00
CA ALA A 57 -31.52 9.81 4.60
C ALA A 57 -30.30 10.41 3.89
N GLU A 58 -30.05 11.72 4.06
CA GLU A 58 -28.87 12.39 3.48
C GLU A 58 -27.58 11.91 4.16
N TYR A 59 -27.61 11.73 5.49
CA TYR A 59 -26.47 11.18 6.22
C TYR A 59 -26.13 9.76 5.76
N LEU A 60 -27.14 8.90 5.60
CA LEU A 60 -26.95 7.53 5.14
C LEU A 60 -26.43 7.50 3.70
N GLN A 61 -26.95 8.33 2.81
CA GLN A 61 -26.44 8.44 1.44
C GLN A 61 -24.97 8.86 1.41
N ASN A 62 -24.59 9.88 2.19
CA ASN A 62 -23.19 10.31 2.31
C ASN A 62 -22.31 9.21 2.90
N SER A 63 -22.80 8.45 3.89
CA SER A 63 -22.06 7.34 4.48
C SER A 63 -21.74 6.22 3.48
N VAL A 64 -22.59 6.01 2.46
CA VAL A 64 -22.33 5.05 1.39
C VAL A 64 -21.21 5.55 0.48
N ILE A 65 -21.21 6.84 0.15
CA ILE A 65 -20.14 7.47 -0.63
C ILE A 65 -18.81 7.37 0.15
N ASP A 66 -18.82 7.68 1.45
CA ASP A 66 -17.65 7.57 2.32
C ASP A 66 -17.13 6.13 2.38
N PHE A 67 -18.02 5.14 2.49
CA PHE A 67 -17.65 3.73 2.52
C PHE A 67 -16.92 3.30 1.24
N PHE A 68 -17.45 3.66 0.06
CA PHE A 68 -16.80 3.31 -1.19
C PHE A 68 -15.50 4.08 -1.40
N SER A 69 -15.45 5.35 -0.98
CA SER A 69 -14.21 6.16 -1.03
C SER A 69 -13.11 5.52 -0.18
N PHE A 70 -13.45 5.10 1.03
CA PHE A 70 -12.56 4.33 1.90
C PHE A 70 -12.06 3.04 1.23
N LEU A 71 -12.95 2.27 0.58
CA LEU A 71 -12.53 1.06 -0.10
C LEU A 71 -11.59 1.34 -1.28
N GLU A 72 -11.81 2.40 -2.05
CA GLU A 72 -10.90 2.78 -3.14
C GLU A 72 -9.51 3.16 -2.62
N GLU A 73 -9.43 3.92 -1.53
CA GLU A 73 -8.16 4.25 -0.86
C GLU A 73 -7.43 2.99 -0.38
N GLU A 74 -8.13 2.04 0.23
CA GLU A 74 -7.52 0.78 0.67
C GLU A 74 -7.02 -0.09 -0.50
N VAL A 75 -7.73 -0.08 -1.63
CA VAL A 75 -7.30 -0.77 -2.85
C VAL A 75 -6.05 -0.13 -3.44
N GLU A 76 -5.99 1.19 -3.49
CA GLU A 76 -4.80 1.93 -3.92
C GLU A 76 -3.62 1.61 -3.00
N HIS A 77 -3.80 1.69 -1.68
CA HIS A 77 -2.77 1.34 -0.71
C HIS A 77 -2.29 -0.11 -0.84
N ALA A 78 -3.21 -1.07 -1.05
CA ALA A 78 -2.85 -2.46 -1.25
C ALA A 78 -2.01 -2.65 -2.53
N SER A 79 -2.39 -1.97 -3.62
CA SER A 79 -1.70 -1.99 -4.92
C SER A 79 -0.28 -1.38 -4.83
N GLU A 80 -0.13 -0.25 -4.16
CA GLU A 80 1.17 0.37 -3.91
C GLU A 80 2.10 -0.54 -3.11
N ASN A 81 1.57 -1.19 -2.08
CA ASN A 81 2.33 -2.10 -1.23
C ASN A 81 2.77 -3.38 -1.96
N GLU A 82 1.89 -3.98 -2.77
CA GLU A 82 2.20 -5.17 -3.60
C GLU A 82 3.24 -4.85 -4.67
N SER A 83 3.06 -3.74 -5.40
CA SER A 83 4.00 -3.31 -6.44
C SER A 83 5.38 -2.97 -5.86
N MET A 84 5.43 -2.32 -4.69
CA MET A 84 6.69 -2.05 -3.99
C MET A 84 7.38 -3.35 -3.56
N LYS A 85 6.67 -4.33 -2.99
CA LYS A 85 7.25 -5.64 -2.62
C LYS A 85 7.82 -6.37 -3.83
N HIS A 86 7.10 -6.41 -4.95
CA HIS A 86 7.53 -7.11 -6.15
C HIS A 86 8.77 -6.46 -6.79
N VAL A 87 8.84 -5.12 -6.77
CA VAL A 87 10.00 -4.35 -7.25
C VAL A 87 11.22 -4.55 -6.34
N MET A 88 11.02 -4.49 -5.03
CA MET A 88 12.08 -4.75 -4.06
C MET A 88 12.66 -6.15 -4.22
N GLN A 89 11.81 -7.17 -4.32
CA GLN A 89 12.27 -8.54 -4.49
C GLN A 89 13.05 -8.72 -5.79
N LYS A 90 12.49 -8.31 -6.95
CA LYS A 90 13.10 -8.64 -8.25
C LYS A 90 14.42 -7.91 -8.53
N ASN A 91 14.56 -6.64 -8.12
CA ASN A 91 15.74 -5.83 -8.42
C ASN A 91 16.81 -5.87 -7.31
N LEU A 92 16.40 -5.97 -6.04
CA LEU A 92 17.36 -5.99 -4.93
C LEU A 92 17.95 -7.38 -4.70
N LEU A 93 17.21 -8.48 -4.89
CA LEU A 93 17.77 -9.84 -4.76
C LEU A 93 18.95 -10.06 -5.70
N LYS A 94 18.83 -9.65 -6.97
CA LYS A 94 19.95 -9.71 -7.93
C LYS A 94 21.14 -8.85 -7.52
N THR A 95 20.89 -7.75 -6.82
CA THR A 95 21.97 -6.87 -6.33
C THR A 95 22.63 -7.46 -5.08
N LEU A 96 21.86 -8.15 -4.23
CA LEU A 96 22.35 -8.86 -3.04
C LEU A 96 23.34 -9.98 -3.40
N ASP A 97 23.09 -10.71 -4.48
CA ASP A 97 24.00 -11.75 -4.98
C ASP A 97 25.39 -11.22 -5.35
N HIS A 98 25.53 -9.90 -5.53
CA HIS A 98 26.79 -9.24 -5.86
C HIS A 98 27.43 -8.51 -4.65
N ILE A 99 26.81 -8.56 -3.48
CA ILE A 99 27.36 -7.98 -2.25
C ILE A 99 28.13 -9.07 -1.50
N ASP A 100 29.40 -8.79 -1.16
CA ASP A 100 30.18 -9.70 -0.33
C ASP A 100 29.68 -9.64 1.13
N PRO A 101 29.09 -10.74 1.66
CA PRO A 101 28.60 -10.79 3.03
C PRO A 101 29.73 -10.72 4.08
N LYS A 102 31.00 -10.86 3.69
CA LYS A 102 32.15 -10.65 4.58
C LYS A 102 32.46 -9.17 4.81
N ILE A 103 32.05 -8.30 3.87
CA ILE A 103 32.33 -6.86 3.91
C ILE A 103 31.16 -6.10 4.54
N PHE A 104 29.92 -6.52 4.28
CA PHE A 104 28.71 -5.90 4.79
C PHE A 104 27.99 -6.80 5.79
N ASP A 105 27.75 -6.29 7.00
CA ASP A 105 26.96 -6.96 8.03
C ASP A 105 25.51 -7.16 7.52
N PRO A 106 24.93 -8.37 7.66
CA PRO A 106 23.52 -8.64 7.38
C PRO A 106 22.55 -7.60 7.98
N ALA A 107 22.84 -7.06 9.16
CA ALA A 107 22.04 -6.01 9.77
C ALA A 107 22.06 -4.69 8.97
N ILE A 108 23.23 -4.31 8.43
CA ILE A 108 23.39 -3.12 7.59
C ILE A 108 22.66 -3.29 6.26
N ILE A 109 22.75 -4.49 5.66
CA ILE A 109 22.05 -4.83 4.43
C ILE A 109 20.54 -4.71 4.63
N LYS A 110 19.99 -5.36 5.67
CA LYS A 110 18.56 -5.31 6.00
C LYS A 110 18.08 -3.88 6.25
N ALA A 111 18.82 -3.11 7.05
CA ALA A 111 18.48 -1.72 7.35
C ALA A 111 18.60 -0.79 6.13
N SER A 112 19.42 -1.13 5.13
CA SER A 112 19.53 -0.39 3.87
C SER A 112 18.41 -0.76 2.89
N MET A 113 17.96 -2.02 2.90
CA MET A 113 16.77 -2.45 2.14
C MET A 113 15.52 -1.73 2.64
N MET A 114 15.26 -1.70 3.96
CA MET A 114 14.08 -1.01 4.51
C MET A 114 14.09 0.49 4.18
N ALA A 115 15.23 1.17 4.37
CA ALA A 115 15.37 2.58 4.00
C ALA A 115 15.27 2.85 2.49
N THR A 116 15.47 1.82 1.66
CA THR A 116 15.25 1.91 0.21
C THR A 116 13.78 1.73 -0.12
N ALA A 117 13.08 0.81 0.56
CA ALA A 117 11.63 0.62 0.45
C ALA A 117 10.89 1.94 0.64
N GLU A 118 11.15 2.60 1.77
CA GLU A 118 10.50 3.86 2.17
C GLU A 118 10.75 5.02 1.20
N ARG A 119 11.77 4.92 0.33
CA ARG A 119 12.16 5.98 -0.61
C ARG A 119 11.86 5.61 -2.07
N LEU A 120 11.35 4.41 -2.30
CA LEU A 120 11.06 3.94 -3.65
C LEU A 120 9.66 4.39 -4.06
N HIS A 121 9.59 5.20 -5.12
CA HIS A 121 8.29 5.50 -5.74
C HIS A 121 7.95 4.44 -6.81
N PRO A 122 6.68 4.01 -6.91
CA PRO A 122 6.23 2.99 -7.88
C PRO A 122 6.64 3.29 -9.32
N GLN A 123 6.69 4.58 -9.69
CA GLN A 123 6.99 5.03 -11.06
C GLN A 123 8.49 5.11 -11.40
N ARG A 124 9.43 4.98 -10.45
CA ARG A 124 10.89 5.14 -10.66
C ARG A 124 11.68 3.85 -10.42
N ASN A 125 11.19 2.76 -11.00
CA ASN A 125 11.69 1.40 -10.85
C ASN A 125 13.19 1.23 -11.18
N HIS A 126 13.72 2.00 -12.14
CA HIS A 126 15.14 1.95 -12.54
C HIS A 126 16.11 2.49 -11.48
N GLN A 127 15.64 3.20 -10.45
CA GLN A 127 16.48 3.84 -9.44
C GLN A 127 16.69 2.99 -8.17
N ALA A 128 16.02 1.84 -8.05
CA ALA A 128 16.05 1.03 -6.83
C ALA A 128 17.47 0.56 -6.45
N LYS A 129 18.25 0.15 -7.45
CA LYS A 129 19.65 -0.27 -7.25
C LYS A 129 20.50 0.89 -6.73
N ASP A 130 20.39 2.06 -7.34
CA ASP A 130 21.20 3.23 -6.99
C ASP A 130 20.85 3.78 -5.61
N ILE A 131 19.55 3.82 -5.28
CA ILE A 131 19.09 4.24 -3.96
C ILE A 131 19.60 3.26 -2.91
N PHE A 132 19.49 1.95 -3.17
CA PHE A 132 20.00 0.92 -2.27
C PHE A 132 21.50 1.01 -2.03
N LEU A 133 22.31 1.10 -3.10
CA LEU A 133 23.75 1.24 -2.97
C LEU A 133 24.14 2.52 -2.22
N LYS A 134 23.43 3.64 -2.46
CA LYS A 134 23.61 4.87 -1.68
C LYS A 134 23.31 4.69 -0.20
N GLN A 135 22.24 3.97 0.16
CA GLN A 135 21.92 3.68 1.57
C GLN A 135 22.94 2.75 2.21
N LEU A 136 23.38 1.73 1.46
CA LEU A 136 24.38 0.78 1.90
C LEU A 136 25.71 1.48 2.21
N LEU A 137 26.17 2.34 1.29
CA LEU A 137 27.40 3.12 1.48
C LEU A 137 27.31 4.14 2.60
N LYS A 138 26.14 4.77 2.81
CA LYS A 138 25.93 5.69 3.95
C LYS A 138 26.10 5.02 5.31
N LYS A 139 25.68 3.75 5.40
CA LYS A 139 25.76 2.96 6.63
C LYS A 139 27.07 2.17 6.75
N TRP A 140 27.91 2.20 5.73
CA TRP A 140 29.17 1.47 5.72
C TRP A 140 30.26 2.20 6.52
N THR A 141 30.73 1.56 7.58
CA THR A 141 31.90 1.99 8.35
C THR A 141 33.02 0.96 8.15
N PRO A 142 33.91 1.14 7.16
CA PRO A 142 34.98 0.18 6.91
C PRO A 142 35.83 0.02 8.17
N LYS A 143 35.93 -1.22 8.68
CA LYS A 143 36.86 -1.54 9.75
C LYS A 143 38.27 -1.31 9.19
N LYS A 144 38.96 -0.26 9.65
CA LYS A 144 40.35 -0.01 9.28
C LYS A 144 41.17 -1.25 9.64
N ASP A 145 41.59 -2.00 8.64
CA ASP A 145 42.51 -3.11 8.83
C ASP A 145 43.84 -2.53 9.33
N LYS A 146 44.22 -2.86 10.57
CA LYS A 146 45.46 -2.42 11.22
C LYS A 146 46.68 -3.19 10.71
N ASN A 147 46.73 -3.55 9.43
CA ASN A 147 47.83 -4.32 8.84
C ASN A 147 48.49 -3.57 7.67
N LYS A 148 49.31 -2.57 8.04
CA LYS A 148 50.54 -2.22 7.32
C LYS A 148 51.68 -2.05 8.32
N LYS A 149 52.01 -3.13 9.03
CA LYS A 149 53.37 -3.38 9.54
C LYS A 149 53.93 -4.57 8.76
N HIS A 150 54.55 -4.27 7.62
CA HIS A 150 55.62 -5.06 7.02
C HIS A 150 56.49 -4.04 6.27
N SER A 151 57.50 -3.48 6.95
CA SER A 151 58.88 -3.98 6.92
C SER A 151 59.51 -3.83 5.53
N LEU A 152 59.96 -2.62 5.21
CA LEU A 152 61.10 -2.41 4.32
C LEU A 152 62.32 -2.28 5.22
N HIS A 153 63.02 -3.39 5.39
CA HIS A 153 64.45 -3.42 5.69
C HIS A 153 65.16 -3.87 4.42
#